data_AF-A0A9X2AHB4-F1
#
_entry.id   AF-A0A9X2AHB4-F1
#
_cell.length_a   1.000
_cell.length_b   1.000
_cell.length_c   1.000
_cell.angle_alpha   90.00
_cell.angle_beta   90.00
_cell.angle_gamma   90.00
#
_symmetry.space_group_name_H-M   'P 1'
#
loop_
_entity.id
_entity.type
_entity.pdbx_description
1 polymer ?
#
loop_
_entity_poly.entity_id
_entity_poly.type
_entity_poly.pdbx_seq_one_letter_code
_entity_poly.pdbx_strand_id
1 'polypeptide(L)'
;MHSLPRLARHFLTVALLCLCAGAALAQPTGKAAKGRKRYAFAQKDEESPYVKNVTKNTEEEQDVDGSFTRVGYRTYTEMVAELTHLKKLHDWADTTYQRRVGAVPPGGVLVVTIHRQGPKNADLGNLTITATDKTGKEVFTHTPPAGTGRFFGRDLYQAKAVIPFPSMAPQELNVSIRDAKLYQTFDYTLEIPAAQ
;
A
#
# COMPACT_ATOMS: atom_id res chain seq x y z
N MET A 1 -70.16 -5.42 7.79
CA MET A 1 -69.36 -4.54 6.90
C MET A 1 -68.35 -3.79 7.77
N HIS A 2 -67.09 -4.24 7.80
CA HIS A 2 -66.04 -3.60 8.60
C HIS A 2 -65.20 -2.68 7.71
N SER A 3 -65.45 -1.38 7.84
CA SER A 3 -64.68 -0.31 7.21
C SER A 3 -63.42 -0.05 8.04
N LEU A 4 -62.30 -0.65 7.61
CA LEU A 4 -60.97 -0.29 8.11
C LEU A 4 -60.65 1.19 7.79
N PRO A 5 -60.13 1.97 8.75
CA PRO A 5 -59.93 3.40 8.57
C PRO A 5 -58.78 3.67 7.60
N ARG A 6 -59.04 4.51 6.58
CA ARG A 6 -58.09 4.91 5.53
C ARG A 6 -56.76 5.46 6.06
N LEU A 7 -56.73 5.96 7.31
CA LEU A 7 -55.54 6.48 7.97
C LEU A 7 -54.46 5.42 8.26
N ALA A 8 -54.86 4.19 8.59
CA ALA A 8 -53.91 3.12 8.90
C ALA A 8 -53.13 2.64 7.65
N ARG A 9 -53.74 2.76 6.46
CA ARG A 9 -53.10 2.41 5.19
C ARG A 9 -51.98 3.38 4.80
N HIS A 10 -52.11 4.66 5.11
CA HIS A 10 -51.10 5.67 4.75
C HIS A 10 -49.89 5.66 5.70
N PHE A 11 -50.10 5.36 6.98
CA PHE A 11 -48.99 5.16 7.92
C PHE A 11 -48.13 3.94 7.57
N LEU A 12 -48.75 2.85 7.11
CA LEU A 12 -48.03 1.65 6.71
C LEU A 12 -47.16 1.87 5.45
N THR A 13 -47.65 2.66 4.49
CA THR A 13 -46.90 2.98 3.26
C THR A 13 -45.72 3.92 3.51
N VAL A 14 -45.83 4.86 4.46
CA VAL A 14 -44.72 5.77 4.82
C VAL A 14 -43.66 5.04 5.65
N ALA A 15 -44.08 4.16 6.57
CA ALA A 15 -43.16 3.32 7.34
C ALA A 15 -42.39 2.35 6.43
N LEU A 16 -43.03 1.77 5.41
CA LEU A 16 -42.36 0.88 4.46
C LEU A 16 -41.36 1.63 3.56
N LEU A 17 -41.63 2.90 3.21
CA LEU A 17 -40.68 3.72 2.43
C LEU A 17 -39.44 4.13 3.25
N CYS A 18 -39.61 4.41 4.55
CA CYS A 18 -38.48 4.78 5.43
C CYS A 18 -37.58 3.59 5.78
N LEU A 19 -38.09 2.36 5.75
CA LEU A 19 -37.29 1.14 5.98
C LEU A 19 -36.44 0.73 4.76
N CYS A 20 -36.74 1.25 3.57
CA CYS A 20 -35.91 1.06 2.37
C CYS A 20 -34.81 2.12 2.20
N ALA A 21 -34.69 3.10 3.11
CA ALA A 21 -33.57 4.04 3.16
C ALA A 21 -32.31 3.45 3.87
N GLY A 22 -32.30 2.14 4.09
CA GLY A 22 -31.17 1.40 4.63
C GLY A 22 -30.06 1.23 3.59
N ALA A 23 -28.95 1.94 3.81
CA ALA A 23 -27.62 1.63 3.27
C ALA A 23 -27.51 1.55 1.73
N ALA A 24 -27.85 2.63 1.04
CA ALA A 24 -27.09 2.96 -0.16
C ALA A 24 -25.67 3.35 0.29
N LEU A 25 -24.80 2.35 0.50
CA LEU A 25 -23.36 2.59 0.52
C LEU A 25 -23.05 3.31 -0.78
N ALA A 26 -22.60 4.55 -0.69
CA ALA A 26 -22.17 5.33 -1.83
C ALA A 26 -21.18 4.48 -2.62
N GLN A 27 -21.63 3.91 -3.74
CA GLN A 27 -20.73 3.22 -4.65
C GLN A 27 -19.76 4.29 -5.14
N PRO A 28 -18.43 4.09 -5.02
CA PRO A 28 -17.49 5.07 -5.50
C PRO A 28 -17.75 5.28 -6.98
N THR A 29 -18.24 6.46 -7.34
CA THR A 29 -18.57 6.85 -8.71
C THR A 29 -17.41 7.69 -9.21
N GLY A 30 -16.44 7.03 -9.84
CA GLY A 30 -15.26 7.66 -10.42
C GLY A 30 -14.36 6.63 -11.08
N LYS A 31 -13.45 7.08 -11.95
CA LYS A 31 -12.45 6.22 -12.61
C LYS A 31 -11.66 5.36 -11.62
N ALA A 32 -11.46 5.87 -10.40
CA ALA A 32 -10.80 5.18 -9.29
C ALA A 32 -11.50 3.87 -8.85
N ALA A 33 -12.82 3.79 -9.01
CA ALA A 33 -13.64 2.64 -8.60
C ALA A 33 -13.53 1.41 -9.52
N LYS A 34 -12.97 1.58 -10.73
CA LYS A 34 -12.94 0.50 -11.73
C LYS A 34 -11.94 -0.61 -11.40
N GLY A 35 -11.16 -0.46 -10.31
CA GLY A 35 -10.05 -1.34 -9.98
C GLY A 35 -8.92 -1.22 -11.00
N ARG A 36 -7.68 -1.35 -10.54
CA ARG A 36 -6.53 -1.34 -11.45
C ARG A 36 -6.44 -2.66 -12.22
N LYS A 37 -6.09 -2.58 -13.50
CA LYS A 37 -5.85 -3.77 -14.32
C LYS A 37 -4.70 -4.58 -13.72
N ARG A 38 -4.73 -5.91 -13.90
CA ARG A 38 -3.65 -6.81 -13.49
C ARG A 38 -2.83 -7.22 -14.69
N TYR A 39 -1.56 -7.55 -14.49
CA TYR A 39 -0.78 -8.23 -15.51
C TYR A 39 -1.26 -9.69 -15.64
N ALA A 40 -1.11 -10.26 -16.84
CA ALA A 40 -1.31 -11.70 -17.02
C ALA A 40 -0.27 -12.52 -16.25
N PHE A 41 0.95 -11.97 -16.12
CA PHE A 41 2.06 -12.53 -15.35
C PHE A 41 2.72 -11.42 -14.53
N ALA A 42 3.04 -11.69 -13.27
CA ALA A 42 3.69 -10.72 -12.39
C ALA A 42 5.01 -10.22 -13.02
N GLN A 43 5.19 -8.91 -13.08
CA GLN A 43 6.35 -8.27 -13.70
C GLN A 43 7.39 -7.91 -12.64
N LYS A 44 8.65 -8.28 -12.84
CA LYS A 44 9.72 -7.91 -11.90
C LYS A 44 9.84 -6.38 -11.81
N ASP A 45 9.99 -5.85 -10.60
CA ASP A 45 10.27 -4.43 -10.42
C ASP A 45 11.73 -4.11 -10.80
N GLU A 46 11.93 -2.96 -11.41
CA GLU A 46 13.25 -2.51 -11.89
C GLU A 46 14.20 -2.13 -10.74
N GLU A 47 13.67 -1.59 -9.64
CA GLU A 47 14.48 -1.09 -8.52
C GLU A 47 14.65 -2.13 -7.42
N SER A 48 13.72 -3.09 -7.31
CA SER A 48 13.71 -4.09 -6.24
C SER A 48 13.64 -5.50 -6.81
N PRO A 49 14.75 -6.27 -6.80
CA PRO A 49 14.80 -7.59 -7.42
C PRO A 49 13.86 -8.62 -6.75
N TYR A 50 13.47 -8.36 -5.50
CA TYR A 50 12.60 -9.21 -4.68
C TYR A 50 11.10 -8.93 -4.87
N VAL A 51 10.72 -7.89 -5.60
CA VAL A 51 9.31 -7.50 -5.76
C VAL A 51 8.87 -7.73 -7.20
N LYS A 52 7.68 -8.30 -7.37
CA LYS A 52 7.01 -8.46 -8.65
C LYS A 52 5.65 -7.76 -8.60
N ASN A 53 5.41 -6.85 -9.53
CA ASN A 53 4.17 -6.12 -9.68
C ASN A 53 3.08 -7.03 -10.28
N VAL A 54 1.97 -7.21 -9.55
CA VAL A 54 0.82 -7.98 -10.03
C VAL A 54 -0.21 -7.05 -10.65
N THR A 55 -0.41 -5.89 -10.04
CA THR A 55 -1.24 -4.80 -10.58
C THR A 55 -0.45 -3.95 -11.57
N LYS A 56 -1.09 -3.55 -12.68
CA LYS A 56 -0.53 -2.63 -13.65
C LYS A 56 -0.39 -1.25 -13.03
N ASN A 57 0.86 -0.84 -12.90
CA ASN A 57 1.24 0.47 -12.43
C ASN A 57 2.33 1.03 -13.32
N THR A 58 2.04 1.15 -14.62
CA THR A 58 2.96 1.71 -15.62
C THR A 58 2.76 3.22 -15.76
N GLU A 59 3.70 3.88 -16.44
CA GLU A 59 3.62 5.31 -16.76
C GLU A 59 2.35 5.65 -17.56
N GLU A 60 1.86 4.76 -18.44
CA GLU A 60 0.62 5.02 -19.17
C GLU A 60 -0.62 5.04 -18.26
N GLU A 61 -0.68 4.15 -17.25
CA GLU A 61 -1.78 4.18 -16.27
C GLU A 61 -1.61 5.37 -15.31
N GLN A 62 -0.38 5.84 -15.06
CA GLN A 62 -0.11 7.08 -14.32
C GLN A 62 -0.63 8.32 -15.06
N ASP A 63 -0.48 8.40 -16.39
CA ASP A 63 -1.04 9.51 -17.18
C ASP A 63 -2.58 9.52 -17.17
N VAL A 64 -3.22 8.35 -17.06
CA VAL A 64 -4.68 8.23 -17.01
C VAL A 64 -5.26 8.50 -15.62
N ASP A 65 -4.66 7.90 -14.58
CA ASP A 65 -5.18 7.95 -13.20
C ASP A 65 -4.50 9.03 -12.33
N GLY A 66 -3.45 9.68 -12.82
CA GLY A 66 -2.67 10.70 -12.10
C GLY A 66 -2.01 10.17 -10.83
N SER A 67 -1.77 8.85 -10.76
CA SER A 67 -1.48 8.18 -9.50
C SER A 67 -0.62 6.92 -9.71
N PHE A 68 0.36 6.69 -8.85
CA PHE A 68 1.31 5.57 -8.96
C PHE A 68 1.80 5.15 -7.56
N THR A 69 1.91 3.85 -7.31
CA THR A 69 2.43 3.26 -6.05
C THR A 69 3.52 2.23 -6.36
N ARG A 70 4.71 2.40 -5.81
CA ARG A 70 5.81 1.43 -5.92
C ARG A 70 6.13 0.85 -4.55
N VAL A 71 6.46 -0.44 -4.54
CA VAL A 71 6.96 -1.15 -3.38
C VAL A 71 8.33 -1.70 -3.73
N GLY A 72 9.32 -1.39 -2.89
CA GLY A 72 10.62 -2.04 -2.89
C GLY A 72 10.82 -2.80 -1.59
N TYR A 73 11.70 -3.79 -1.63
CA TYR A 73 12.16 -4.49 -0.44
C TYR A 73 13.69 -4.48 -0.41
N ARG A 74 14.25 -4.15 0.75
CA ARG A 74 15.68 -4.19 0.99
C ARG A 74 15.97 -5.18 2.11
N THR A 75 16.84 -6.13 1.85
CA THR A 75 17.18 -7.17 2.82
C THR A 75 18.10 -6.61 3.91
N TYR A 76 18.12 -7.29 5.06
CA TYR A 76 19.09 -6.99 6.11
C TYR A 76 20.53 -7.09 5.62
N THR A 77 20.85 -8.15 4.88
CA THR A 77 22.21 -8.42 4.37
C THR A 77 22.69 -7.34 3.40
N GLU A 78 21.85 -6.89 2.47
CA GLU A 78 22.19 -5.78 1.57
C GLU A 78 22.44 -4.47 2.33
N MET A 79 21.61 -4.17 3.35
CA MET A 79 21.79 -2.95 4.15
C MET A 79 23.08 -3.00 4.99
N VAL A 80 23.41 -4.15 5.57
CA VAL A 80 24.67 -4.33 6.32
C VAL A 80 25.88 -4.26 5.37
N ALA A 81 25.78 -4.85 4.18
CA ALA A 81 26.82 -4.75 3.16
C ALA A 81 27.06 -3.31 2.72
N GLU A 82 25.99 -2.54 2.48
CA GLU A 82 26.06 -1.10 2.19
C GLU A 82 26.74 -0.33 3.34
N LEU A 83 26.33 -0.55 4.59
CA LEU A 83 26.95 0.08 5.75
C LEU A 83 28.44 -0.27 5.89
N THR A 84 28.82 -1.51 5.56
CA THR A 84 30.21 -1.94 5.55
C THR A 84 31.02 -1.21 4.49
N HIS A 85 30.43 -0.99 3.31
CA HIS A 85 31.06 -0.19 2.26
C HIS A 85 31.20 1.29 2.66
N LEU A 86 30.14 1.88 3.23
CA LEU A 86 30.16 3.26 3.72
C LEU A 86 31.18 3.47 4.85
N LYS A 87 31.35 2.49 5.74
CA LYS A 87 32.42 2.53 6.75
C LYS A 87 33.79 2.69 6.12
N LYS A 88 34.08 1.94 5.03
CA LYS A 88 35.37 2.00 4.31
C LYS A 88 35.57 3.32 3.57
N LEU A 89 34.50 3.92 3.05
CA LEU A 89 34.60 5.19 2.32
C LEU A 89 34.76 6.41 3.23
N HIS A 90 34.17 6.37 4.42
CA HIS A 90 34.09 7.51 5.32
C HIS A 90 34.96 7.35 6.59
N ASP A 91 35.78 6.30 6.67
CA ASP A 91 36.62 5.96 7.83
C ASP A 91 35.89 6.12 9.17
N TRP A 92 34.69 5.55 9.26
CA TRP A 92 33.90 5.65 10.48
C TRP A 92 34.56 4.90 11.65
N ALA A 93 34.56 5.54 12.82
CA ALA A 93 34.88 4.87 14.07
C ALA A 93 33.97 3.65 14.30
N ASP A 94 34.52 2.58 14.89
CA ASP A 94 33.81 1.32 15.12
C ASP A 94 32.50 1.50 15.90
N THR A 95 32.48 2.39 16.88
CA THR A 95 31.29 2.70 17.69
C THR A 95 30.15 3.30 16.84
N THR A 96 30.48 4.09 15.82
CA THR A 96 29.51 4.65 14.87
C THR A 96 28.96 3.56 13.96
N TYR A 97 29.84 2.68 13.46
CA TYR A 97 29.44 1.54 12.65
C TYR A 97 28.49 0.60 13.41
N GLN A 98 28.85 0.19 14.63
CA GLN A 98 28.03 -0.72 15.44
C GLN A 98 26.66 -0.13 15.75
N ARG A 99 26.59 1.18 16.05
CA ARG A 99 25.31 1.87 16.26
C ARG A 99 24.43 1.84 15.01
N ARG A 100 25.02 2.03 13.82
CA ARG A 100 24.29 2.02 12.54
C ARG A 100 23.80 0.63 12.18
N VAL A 101 24.64 -0.40 12.35
CA VAL A 101 24.25 -1.80 12.13
C VAL A 101 23.15 -2.23 13.10
N GLY A 102 23.27 -1.87 14.38
CA GLY A 102 22.25 -2.16 15.39
C GLY A 102 20.91 -1.45 15.16
N ALA A 103 20.87 -0.42 14.32
CA ALA A 103 19.63 0.26 13.92
C ALA A 103 18.96 -0.37 12.69
N VAL A 104 19.62 -1.31 12.01
CA VAL A 104 19.04 -2.00 10.85
C VAL A 104 18.00 -3.02 11.31
N PRO A 105 16.76 -2.97 10.80
CA PRO A 105 15.76 -3.96 11.16
C PRO A 105 16.15 -5.37 10.67
N PRO A 106 16.02 -6.41 11.52
CA PRO A 106 16.53 -7.75 11.21
C PRO A 106 15.83 -8.42 10.02
N GLY A 107 14.56 -8.09 9.75
CA GLY A 107 13.82 -8.58 8.58
C GLY A 107 13.92 -7.70 7.34
N GLY A 108 14.80 -6.70 7.35
CA GLY A 108 14.91 -5.74 6.27
C GLY A 108 13.89 -4.61 6.35
N VAL A 109 13.71 -3.89 5.24
CA VAL A 109 12.74 -2.78 5.15
C VAL A 109 11.92 -2.86 3.88
N LEU A 110 10.62 -2.56 4.00
CA LEU A 110 9.77 -2.22 2.88
C LEU A 110 9.87 -0.74 2.58
N VAL A 111 10.08 -0.41 1.31
CA VAL A 111 10.15 0.96 0.83
C VAL A 111 8.91 1.22 -0.01
N VAL A 112 7.98 2.01 0.51
CA VAL A 112 6.75 2.36 -0.22
C VAL A 112 6.88 3.77 -0.73
N THR A 113 6.66 3.96 -2.03
CA THR A 113 6.70 5.26 -2.69
C THR A 113 5.40 5.48 -3.44
N ILE A 114 4.75 6.62 -3.23
CA ILE A 114 3.59 7.03 -4.01
C ILE A 114 3.87 8.31 -4.78
N HIS A 115 3.30 8.44 -5.97
CA HIS A 115 3.21 9.67 -6.75
C HIS A 115 1.74 9.96 -7.04
N ARG A 116 1.25 11.13 -6.66
CA ARG A 116 -0.16 11.50 -6.79
C ARG A 116 -0.29 12.97 -7.19
N GLN A 117 -1.35 13.32 -7.91
CA GLN A 117 -1.69 14.73 -8.13
C GLN A 117 -2.16 15.39 -6.83
N GLY A 118 -1.50 16.48 -6.45
CA GLY A 118 -1.81 17.26 -5.25
C GLY A 118 -1.17 16.75 -3.94
N PRO A 119 -0.73 17.67 -3.05
CA PRO A 119 0.10 17.33 -1.88
C PRO A 119 -0.63 16.49 -0.83
N LYS A 120 -1.94 16.73 -0.66
CA LYS A 120 -2.79 16.00 0.30
C LYS A 120 -3.12 14.59 -0.16
N ASN A 121 -3.09 14.34 -1.47
CA ASN A 121 -3.38 13.01 -2.01
C ASN A 121 -2.15 12.10 -1.92
N ALA A 122 -0.95 12.67 -1.86
CA ALA A 122 0.31 11.98 -1.58
C ALA A 122 0.53 11.75 -0.08
N ASP A 123 -0.53 11.52 0.70
CA ASP A 123 -0.45 11.20 2.13
C ASP A 123 -0.44 9.67 2.32
N LEU A 124 0.67 9.16 2.87
CA LEU A 124 0.88 7.74 3.15
C LEU A 124 -0.02 7.20 4.27
N GLY A 125 -0.59 8.05 5.12
CA GLY A 125 -1.53 7.66 6.16
C GLY A 125 -2.84 7.09 5.61
N ASN A 126 -3.12 7.29 4.32
CA ASN A 126 -4.27 6.67 3.65
C ASN A 126 -4.00 5.22 3.18
N LEU A 127 -2.76 4.74 3.34
CA LEU A 127 -2.35 3.41 2.88
C LEU A 127 -2.40 2.41 4.02
N THR A 128 -3.06 1.28 3.76
CA THR A 128 -2.93 0.08 4.58
C THR A 128 -2.15 -0.95 3.80
N ILE A 129 -1.00 -1.34 4.33
CA ILE A 129 -0.09 -2.32 3.73
C ILE A 129 -0.29 -3.63 4.46
N THR A 130 -0.63 -4.68 3.73
CA THR A 130 -0.85 -6.02 4.29
C THR A 130 0.01 -7.02 3.52
N ALA A 131 0.74 -7.88 4.22
CA ALA A 131 1.41 -9.03 3.63
C ALA A 131 0.77 -10.32 4.15
N THR A 132 0.47 -11.22 3.23
CA THR A 132 -0.10 -12.54 3.53
C THR A 132 0.79 -13.65 3.00
N ASP A 133 0.87 -14.76 3.72
CA ASP A 133 1.55 -15.96 3.24
C ASP A 133 0.76 -16.68 2.14
N LYS A 134 1.30 -17.80 1.63
CA LYS A 134 0.65 -18.64 0.62
C LYS A 134 -0.68 -19.25 1.08
N THR A 135 -0.91 -19.35 2.39
CA THR A 135 -2.17 -19.84 2.98
C THR A 135 -3.22 -18.73 3.11
N GLY A 136 -2.84 -17.48 2.82
CA GLY A 136 -3.69 -16.31 2.99
C GLY A 136 -3.70 -15.77 4.42
N LYS A 137 -2.84 -16.29 5.31
CA LYS A 137 -2.71 -15.77 6.68
C LYS A 137 -1.95 -14.46 6.65
N GLU A 138 -2.48 -13.45 7.32
CA GLU A 138 -1.78 -12.18 7.53
C GLU A 138 -0.53 -12.40 8.39
N VAL A 139 0.62 -11.99 7.84
CA VAL A 139 1.92 -12.08 8.51
C VAL A 139 2.47 -10.70 8.86
N PHE A 140 1.95 -9.65 8.23
CA PHE A 140 2.34 -8.27 8.46
C PHE A 140 1.21 -7.33 8.07
N THR A 141 0.96 -6.31 8.89
CA THR A 141 0.06 -5.20 8.58
C THR A 141 0.64 -3.91 9.12
N HIS A 142 0.59 -2.84 8.32
CA HIS A 142 1.11 -1.55 8.72
C HIS A 142 0.38 -0.41 8.00
N THR A 143 0.10 0.66 8.75
CA THR A 143 -0.37 1.93 8.21
C THR A 143 0.70 2.98 8.53
N PRO A 144 1.38 3.56 7.53
CA PRO A 144 2.37 4.60 7.75
C PRO A 144 1.76 5.82 8.47
N PRO A 145 2.57 6.62 9.18
CA PRO A 145 2.07 7.87 9.73
C PRO A 145 1.62 8.81 8.62
N ALA A 146 0.60 9.62 8.94
CA ALA A 146 0.13 10.65 8.02
C ALA A 146 1.23 11.66 7.71
N GLY A 147 1.23 12.17 6.48
CA GLY A 147 2.20 13.15 6.01
C GLY A 147 1.71 13.84 4.74
N THR A 148 2.54 14.75 4.23
CA THR A 148 2.28 15.44 2.96
C THR A 148 3.37 15.10 1.97
N GLY A 149 2.99 14.78 0.73
CA GLY A 149 3.95 14.56 -0.33
C GLY A 149 4.73 15.83 -0.67
N ARG A 150 5.95 15.65 -1.16
CA ARG A 150 6.81 16.69 -1.71
C ARG A 150 6.58 16.82 -3.21
N PHE A 151 6.64 18.03 -3.75
CA PHE A 151 6.50 18.23 -5.19
C PHE A 151 7.59 17.44 -5.96
N PHE A 152 7.17 16.73 -7.01
CA PHE A 152 8.01 15.85 -7.83
C PHE A 152 8.03 16.23 -9.32
N GLY A 153 7.19 17.19 -9.75
CA GLY A 153 7.10 17.64 -11.15
C GLY A 153 5.78 17.24 -11.82
N ARG A 154 5.42 17.91 -12.92
CA ARG A 154 4.14 17.70 -13.65
C ARG A 154 2.90 17.66 -12.73
N ASP A 155 2.86 18.54 -11.71
CA ASP A 155 1.83 18.59 -10.65
C ASP A 155 1.69 17.33 -9.78
N LEU A 156 2.66 16.42 -9.86
CA LEU A 156 2.75 15.24 -9.02
C LEU A 156 3.52 15.55 -7.73
N TYR A 157 3.06 14.90 -6.68
CA TYR A 157 3.65 14.93 -5.35
C TYR A 157 4.05 13.51 -4.98
N GLN A 158 5.27 13.37 -4.47
CA GLN A 158 5.84 12.12 -4.03
C GLN A 158 5.84 12.03 -2.50
N ALA A 159 5.46 10.87 -1.97
CA ALA A 159 5.78 10.52 -0.60
C ALA A 159 6.45 9.14 -0.54
N LYS A 160 7.38 8.99 0.40
CA LYS A 160 8.18 7.79 0.58
C LYS A 160 8.24 7.42 2.06
N ALA A 161 7.98 6.15 2.38
CA ALA A 161 8.20 5.59 3.71
C ALA A 161 9.15 4.41 3.65
N VAL A 162 9.95 4.27 4.70
CA VAL A 162 10.80 3.11 4.98
C VAL A 162 10.21 2.43 6.20
N ILE A 163 9.73 1.20 6.03
CA ILE A 163 8.92 0.49 7.01
C ILE A 163 9.72 -0.74 7.44
N PRO A 164 10.09 -0.86 8.72
CA PRO A 164 10.72 -2.06 9.25
C PRO A 164 9.87 -3.30 8.97
N PHE A 165 10.50 -4.34 8.39
CA PHE A 165 9.83 -5.60 8.11
C PHE A 165 10.27 -6.67 9.13
N PRO A 166 9.35 -7.51 9.62
CA PRO A 166 9.69 -8.59 10.55
C PRO A 166 10.62 -9.63 9.93
N SER A 167 11.50 -10.21 10.74
CA SER A 167 12.36 -11.32 10.31
C SER A 167 11.51 -12.56 10.08
N MET A 168 11.67 -13.18 8.91
CA MET A 168 10.90 -14.35 8.50
C MET A 168 11.78 -15.38 7.79
N ALA A 169 11.32 -16.64 7.80
CA ALA A 169 11.93 -17.68 6.98
C ALA A 169 11.77 -17.35 5.47
N PRO A 170 12.61 -17.94 4.61
CA PRO A 170 12.56 -17.66 3.18
C PRO A 170 11.23 -18.13 2.61
N GLN A 171 10.46 -17.22 2.01
CA GLN A 171 9.14 -17.52 1.47
C GLN A 171 8.68 -16.42 0.51
N GLU A 172 7.65 -16.75 -0.25
CA GLU A 172 6.96 -15.79 -1.11
C GLU A 172 5.68 -15.31 -0.41
N LEU A 173 5.50 -13.99 -0.37
CA LEU A 173 4.36 -13.31 0.23
C LEU A 173 3.56 -12.56 -0.83
N ASN A 174 2.25 -12.47 -0.63
CA ASN A 174 1.41 -11.53 -1.35
C ASN A 174 1.34 -10.24 -0.54
N VAL A 175 1.76 -9.14 -1.13
CA VAL A 175 1.70 -7.81 -0.52
C VAL A 175 0.61 -7.01 -1.20
N SER A 176 -0.34 -6.50 -0.42
CA SER A 176 -1.44 -5.67 -0.89
C SER A 176 -1.37 -4.30 -0.23
N ILE A 177 -1.46 -3.25 -1.03
CA ILE A 177 -1.56 -1.87 -0.56
C ILE A 177 -2.94 -1.35 -0.90
N ARG A 178 -3.77 -1.20 0.13
CA ARG A 178 -5.07 -0.56 0.02
C ARG A 178 -4.94 0.93 0.24
N ASP A 179 -5.36 1.71 -0.73
CA ASP A 179 -5.43 3.16 -0.64
C ASP A 179 -6.89 3.57 -0.35
N ALA A 180 -7.14 4.07 0.86
CA ALA A 180 -8.46 4.51 1.29
C ALA A 180 -8.93 5.77 0.56
N LYS A 181 -8.01 6.60 0.07
CA LYS A 181 -8.31 7.86 -0.62
C LYS A 181 -8.72 7.60 -2.07
N LEU A 182 -8.04 6.67 -2.73
CA LEU A 182 -8.33 6.31 -4.11
C LEU A 182 -9.35 5.17 -4.25
N TYR A 183 -9.68 4.47 -3.16
CA TYR A 183 -10.47 3.24 -3.20
C TYR A 183 -9.86 2.18 -4.12
N GLN A 184 -8.53 2.13 -4.19
CA GLN A 184 -7.77 1.22 -5.04
C GLN A 184 -6.90 0.29 -4.20
N THR A 185 -6.66 -0.91 -4.74
CA THR A 185 -5.76 -1.89 -4.16
C THR A 185 -4.65 -2.20 -5.16
N PHE A 186 -3.40 -2.16 -4.70
CA PHE A 186 -2.22 -2.49 -5.48
C PHE A 186 -1.61 -3.78 -4.94
N ASP A 187 -1.54 -4.81 -5.79
CA ASP A 187 -1.04 -6.12 -5.41
C ASP A 187 0.37 -6.35 -5.97
N TYR A 188 1.20 -6.98 -5.14
CA TYR A 188 2.58 -7.34 -5.41
C TYR A 188 2.87 -8.73 -4.86
N THR A 189 3.88 -9.37 -5.43
CA THR A 189 4.50 -10.56 -4.88
C THR A 189 5.86 -10.16 -4.33
N LEU A 190 6.15 -10.52 -3.09
CA LEU A 190 7.41 -10.29 -2.42
C LEU A 190 8.11 -11.63 -2.17
N GLU A 191 9.35 -11.75 -2.64
CA GLU A 191 10.20 -12.91 -2.42
C GLU A 191 11.20 -12.61 -1.30
N ILE A 192 11.01 -13.22 -0.13
CA ILE A 192 11.96 -13.12 0.99
C ILE A 192 13.09 -14.11 0.73
N PRO A 193 14.32 -13.64 0.47
CA PRO A 193 15.44 -14.53 0.21
C PRO A 193 15.89 -15.23 1.49
N ALA A 194 16.67 -16.30 1.33
CA ALA A 194 17.37 -16.88 2.46
C ALA A 194 18.35 -15.89 3.07
N ALA A 195 18.42 -15.85 4.40
CA ALA A 195 19.49 -15.15 5.10
C ALA A 195 20.82 -15.74 4.61
N GLN A 196 21.60 -14.93 3.91
CA GLN A 196 22.94 -15.26 3.44
C GLN A 196 23.98 -14.93 4.50
#